data_AF-A0A7C1BZK6-F1
#
_entry.id   AF-A0A7C1BZK6-F1
#
_cell.length_a   1.000
_cell.length_b   1.000
_cell.length_c   1.000
_cell.angle_alpha   90.00
_cell.angle_beta   90.00
_cell.angle_gamma   90.00
#
_symmetry.space_group_name_H-M   'P 1'
#
loop_
_entity.id
_entity.type
_entity.pdbx_description
1 polymer ?
#
loop_
_entity_poly.entity_id
_entity_poly.type
_entity_poly.pdbx_seq_one_letter_code
_entity_poly.pdbx_strand_id
1 'polypeptide(L)'
;KVNYINFGHIGENHLHFNFLPKNDSESQKAKECILEIVKKALSLGGTVSAEHGIGKLKKSYLEIMYGKFYIKEMVELKRYFDPNFLLGRGNLFDVE
;
A
#
# COMPACT_ATOMS: atom_id res chain seq x y z
N LYS A 1 5.54 5.83 22.46
CA LYS A 1 6.17 4.74 21.66
C LYS A 1 5.06 3.75 21.34
N VAL A 2 4.83 3.36 20.09
CA VAL A 2 3.73 2.44 19.74
C VAL A 2 4.28 1.02 19.81
N ASN A 3 3.53 0.10 20.44
CA ASN A 3 3.91 -1.31 20.48
C ASN A 3 3.82 -1.90 19.06
N TYR A 4 4.69 -2.84 18.74
CA TYR A 4 4.70 -3.50 17.44
C TYR A 4 5.17 -4.95 17.56
N ILE A 5 4.85 -5.76 16.55
CA ILE A 5 5.36 -7.10 16.34
C ILE A 5 5.85 -7.23 14.90
N ASN A 6 6.97 -7.92 14.71
CA ASN A 6 7.53 -8.21 13.40
C ASN A 6 7.88 -9.70 13.34
N PHE A 7 7.35 -10.38 12.33
CA PHE A 7 7.56 -11.79 12.05
C PHE A 7 7.42 -12.02 10.54
N GLY A 8 7.77 -13.19 10.03
CA GLY A 8 7.46 -13.55 8.65
C GLY A 8 8.38 -14.60 8.06
N HIS A 9 8.38 -14.64 6.75
CA HIS A 9 9.03 -15.66 5.94
C HIS A 9 10.38 -15.14 5.46
N ILE A 10 11.41 -15.29 6.29
CA ILE A 10 12.75 -14.75 5.99
C ILE A 10 13.36 -15.36 4.72
N GLY A 11 13.04 -16.62 4.40
CA GLY A 11 13.50 -17.28 3.17
C GLY A 11 12.96 -16.66 1.88
N GLU A 12 11.89 -15.87 1.99
CA GLU A 12 11.23 -15.20 0.86
C GLU A 12 11.42 -13.68 0.88
N ASN A 13 12.24 -13.16 1.82
CA ASN A 13 12.39 -11.73 2.10
C ASN A 13 11.04 -11.04 2.41
N HIS A 14 10.14 -11.74 3.10
CA HIS A 14 8.77 -11.31 3.33
C HIS A 14 8.49 -11.14 4.83
N LEU A 15 8.44 -9.89 5.28
CA LEU A 15 8.18 -9.52 6.68
C LEU A 15 6.77 -8.95 6.86
N HIS A 16 6.08 -9.41 7.90
CA HIS A 16 4.84 -8.84 8.41
C HIS A 16 5.14 -7.90 9.57
N PHE A 17 5.01 -6.61 9.31
CA PHE A 17 5.18 -5.57 10.32
C PHE A 17 3.81 -5.07 10.81
N ASN A 18 3.52 -5.25 12.09
CA ASN A 18 2.23 -4.87 12.68
C ASN A 18 2.43 -3.93 13.86
N PHE A 19 1.77 -2.78 13.84
CA PHE A 19 1.63 -1.92 15.01
C PHE A 19 0.40 -2.32 15.82
N LEU A 20 0.49 -2.18 17.14
CA LEU A 20 -0.56 -2.50 18.11
C LEU A 20 -0.97 -1.23 18.88
N PRO A 21 -1.59 -0.23 18.20
CA PRO A 21 -1.99 1.01 18.83
C PRO A 21 -3.16 0.79 19.80
N LYS A 22 -3.17 1.52 20.91
CA LYS A 22 -4.23 1.43 21.94
C LYS A 22 -5.29 2.54 21.83
N ASN A 23 -5.02 3.57 21.04
CA ASN A 23 -5.89 4.74 20.87
C ASN A 23 -5.60 5.42 19.52
N ASP A 24 -6.41 6.42 19.16
CA ASP A 24 -6.33 7.11 17.87
C ASP A 24 -5.01 7.88 17.69
N SER A 25 -4.46 8.45 18.76
CA SER A 25 -3.16 9.13 18.72
C SER A 25 -2.03 8.17 18.35
N GLU A 26 -2.00 6.98 18.96
CA GLU A 26 -1.05 5.92 18.61
C GLU A 26 -1.30 5.37 17.20
N SER A 27 -2.56 5.25 16.78
CA SER A 27 -2.93 4.81 15.43
C SER A 27 -2.42 5.78 14.37
N GLN A 28 -2.58 7.09 14.60
CA GLN A 28 -2.05 8.12 13.72
C GLN A 28 -0.52 8.07 13.63
N LYS A 29 0.15 7.95 14.78
CA LYS A 29 1.61 7.79 14.84
C LYS A 29 2.08 6.52 14.13
N ALA A 30 1.34 5.41 14.26
CA ALA A 30 1.65 4.17 13.55
C ALA A 30 1.56 4.35 12.03
N LYS A 31 0.53 5.03 11.52
CA LYS A 31 0.39 5.33 10.08
C LYS A 31 1.55 6.16 9.54
N GLU A 32 2.01 7.15 10.30
CA GLU A 32 3.18 7.96 9.96
C GLU A 32 4.44 7.08 9.90
N CYS A 33 4.65 6.20 10.89
CA CYS A 33 5.76 5.25 10.87
C CYS A 33 5.67 4.26 9.70
N ILE A 34 4.48 3.76 9.36
CA ILE A 34 4.25 2.89 8.20
C ILE A 34 4.68 3.58 6.92
N LEU A 35 4.35 4.87 6.73
CA LEU A 35 4.75 5.61 5.55
C LEU A 35 6.27 5.69 5.39
N GLU A 36 6.99 5.92 6.49
CA GLU A 36 8.46 5.96 6.47
C GLU A 36 9.07 4.57 6.19
N ILE A 37 8.48 3.50 6.75
CA ILE A 37 8.86 2.12 6.43
C ILE A 37 8.64 1.82 4.94
N VAL A 38 7.49 2.21 4.40
CA VAL A 38 7.14 2.04 2.97
C VAL A 38 8.17 2.74 2.09
N LYS A 39 8.46 4.02 2.33
CA LYS A 39 9.48 4.76 1.57
C LYS A 39 10.85 4.09 1.65
N LYS A 40 11.23 3.61 2.84
CA LYS A 40 12.51 2.92 3.01
C LYS A 40 12.56 1.60 2.25
N ALA A 41 11.51 0.77 2.36
CA ALA A 41 11.40 -0.49 1.63
C ALA A 41 11.51 -0.27 0.11
N LEU A 42 10.79 0.73 -0.43
CA LEU A 42 10.86 1.09 -1.84
C LEU A 42 12.26 1.58 -2.26
N SER A 43 12.93 2.38 -1.41
CA SER A 43 14.31 2.84 -1.68
C SER A 43 15.33 1.69 -1.76
N LEU A 44 15.00 0.54 -1.17
CA LEU A 44 15.81 -0.68 -1.19
C LEU A 44 15.39 -1.65 -2.32
N GLY A 45 14.48 -1.24 -3.22
CA GLY A 45 13.98 -2.09 -4.30
C GLY A 45 12.90 -3.10 -3.86
N GLY A 46 12.31 -2.93 -2.68
CA GLY A 46 11.23 -3.77 -2.17
C GLY A 46 9.83 -3.38 -2.70
N THR A 47 8.80 -3.94 -2.06
CA THR A 47 7.38 -3.70 -2.39
C THR A 47 6.57 -3.29 -1.15
N VAL A 48 5.46 -2.57 -1.36
CA VAL A 48 4.50 -2.20 -0.31
C VAL A 48 3.53 -3.34 0.04
N SER A 49 3.49 -4.38 -0.79
CA SER A 49 2.69 -5.58 -0.54
C SER A 49 3.33 -6.78 -1.22
N ALA A 50 3.73 -7.76 -0.41
CA ALA A 50 4.26 -9.02 -0.90
C ALA A 50 3.13 -9.97 -1.34
N GLU A 51 2.07 -10.12 -0.54
CA GLU A 51 1.01 -11.13 -0.78
C GLU A 51 -0.44 -10.59 -0.75
N HIS A 52 -0.76 -9.61 0.10
CA HIS A 52 -2.15 -9.20 0.37
C HIS A 52 -2.73 -8.24 -0.67
N GLY A 53 -1.99 -7.94 -1.74
CA GLY A 53 -2.38 -6.94 -2.72
C GLY A 53 -2.44 -5.52 -2.14
N ILE A 54 -3.06 -4.60 -2.87
CA ILE A 54 -3.08 -3.17 -2.52
C ILE A 54 -4.40 -2.79 -1.87
N GLY A 55 -5.50 -2.99 -2.60
CA GLY A 55 -6.84 -2.57 -2.20
C GLY A 55 -6.95 -1.10 -1.79
N LYS A 56 -8.06 -0.74 -1.13
CA LYS A 56 -8.31 0.63 -0.66
C LYS A 56 -7.26 1.14 0.34
N LEU A 57 -6.74 0.23 1.17
CA LEU A 57 -5.89 0.58 2.30
C LEU A 57 -4.49 1.03 1.86
N LYS A 58 -3.93 0.40 0.82
CA LYS A 58 -2.57 0.69 0.36
C LYS A 58 -2.53 1.49 -0.95
N LYS A 59 -3.68 1.89 -1.51
CA LYS A 59 -3.73 2.57 -2.82
C LYS A 59 -2.88 3.84 -2.86
N SER A 60 -2.78 4.57 -1.75
CA SER A 60 -1.96 5.80 -1.67
C SER A 60 -0.47 5.54 -1.85
N TYR A 61 0.00 4.31 -1.65
CA TYR A 61 1.40 3.93 -1.83
C TYR A 61 1.73 3.49 -3.26
N LEU A 62 0.71 3.21 -4.10
CA LEU A 62 0.93 2.82 -5.50
C LEU A 62 1.67 3.88 -6.29
N GLU A 63 1.30 5.15 -6.12
CA GLU A 63 1.98 6.26 -6.80
C GLU A 63 3.42 6.42 -6.30
N ILE A 64 3.70 6.12 -5.02
CA ILE A 64 5.08 6.15 -4.49
C ILE A 64 5.91 5.04 -5.11
N MET A 65 5.31 3.85 -5.28
CA MET A 65 5.99 2.66 -5.79
C MET A 65 6.25 2.71 -7.30
N TYR A 66 5.24 3.12 -8.07
CA TYR A 66 5.31 3.08 -9.54
C TYR A 66 5.47 4.46 -10.16
N GLY A 67 5.06 5.54 -9.50
CA GLY A 67 5.05 6.89 -10.08
C GLY A 67 3.81 7.16 -10.94
N LYS A 68 3.50 8.45 -11.11
CA LYS A 68 2.28 8.92 -11.80
C LYS A 68 2.10 8.40 -13.22
N PHE A 69 3.20 8.22 -13.96
CA PHE A 69 3.15 7.76 -15.35
C PHE A 69 2.51 6.37 -15.44
N TYR A 70 3.07 5.39 -14.72
CA TYR A 70 2.59 4.01 -14.74
C TYR A 70 1.20 3.87 -14.12
N ILE A 71 0.85 4.69 -13.12
CA ILE A 71 -0.53 4.70 -12.60
C ILE A 71 -1.53 5.09 -13.68
N LYS A 72 -1.21 6.07 -14.54
CA LYS A 72 -2.09 6.42 -15.67
C LYS A 72 -2.26 5.26 -16.63
N GLU A 73 -1.19 4.54 -16.96
CA GLU A 73 -1.29 3.36 -17.84
C GLU A 73 -2.20 2.28 -17.24
N MET A 74 -2.12 2.03 -15.93
CA MET A 74 -3.01 1.08 -15.25
C MET A 74 -4.48 1.54 -15.28
N VAL A 75 -4.73 2.85 -15.16
CA VAL A 75 -6.07 3.44 -15.28
C VAL A 75 -6.62 3.29 -16.70
N GLU A 76 -5.81 3.52 -17.73
CA GLU A 76 -6.23 3.34 -19.12
C GLU A 76 -6.55 1.87 -19.43
N LEU A 77 -5.75 0.94 -18.92
CA LEU A 77 -6.06 -0.49 -19.02
C LEU A 77 -7.38 -0.84 -18.32
N LYS A 78 -7.64 -0.25 -17.15
CA LYS A 78 -8.90 -0.43 -16.43
C LYS A 78 -10.09 0.10 -17.24
N ARG A 79 -9.97 1.28 -17.84
CA ARG A 79 -11.00 1.90 -18.70
C ARG A 79 -11.32 1.04 -19.92
N TYR A 80 -10.31 0.41 -20.51
CA TYR A 80 -10.50 -0.46 -21.67
C TYR A 80 -11.44 -1.64 -21.36
N PHE A 81 -11.28 -2.29 -20.20
CA PHE A 81 -12.10 -3.45 -19.82
C PHE A 81 -13.37 -3.08 -19.03
N ASP A 82 -13.40 -1.94 -18.36
CA ASP A 82 -14.51 -1.48 -17.53
C ASP A 82 -14.68 0.04 -17.67
N PRO A 83 -15.22 0.50 -18.81
CA PRO A 83 -15.31 1.92 -19.14
C PRO A 83 -16.18 2.73 -18.17
N ASN A 84 -17.08 2.05 -17.46
CA ASN A 84 -17.98 2.65 -16.48
C ASN A 84 -17.48 2.50 -15.02
N PHE A 85 -16.28 1.95 -14.81
CA PHE A 85 -15.69 1.71 -13.49
C PHE A 85 -16.61 0.99 -12.49
N LEU A 86 -17.38 0.00 -12.97
CA LEU A 86 -18.32 -0.76 -12.12
C LEU A 86 -17.59 -1.76 -11.21
N LEU A 87 -16.51 -2.38 -11.69
CA LEU A 87 -15.81 -3.44 -11.00
C LEU A 87 -14.72 -2.88 -10.08
N GLY A 88 -14.86 -3.10 -8.77
CA GLY A 88 -13.85 -2.68 -7.79
C GLY A 88 -13.76 -1.16 -7.63
N ARG A 89 -14.89 -0.46 -7.74
CA ARG A 89 -14.99 1.00 -7.66
C ARG A 89 -14.27 1.57 -6.43
N GLY A 90 -13.36 2.52 -6.66
CA GLY A 90 -12.58 3.19 -5.61
C GLY A 90 -11.57 2.28 -4.90
N ASN A 91 -11.29 1.08 -5.40
CA ASN A 91 -10.37 0.14 -4.75
C ASN A 91 -8.90 0.51 -5.02
N LEU A 92 -8.51 0.63 -6.30
CA LEU A 92 -7.16 1.02 -6.71
C LEU A 92 -7.09 2.45 -7.26
N PHE A 93 -8.08 2.82 -8.06
CA PHE A 93 -8.15 4.13 -8.71
C PHE A 93 -9.42 4.85 -8.25
N ASP A 94 -9.29 6.16 -8.05
CA ASP A 94 -10.46 7.02 -7.83
C ASP A 94 -11.24 7.16 -9.13
N VAL A 95 -12.56 7.22 -8.99
CA VAL A 95 -13.48 7.43 -10.11
C VAL A 95 -13.79 8.91 -10.13
N GLU A 96 -13.36 9.60 -11.19
CA GLU A 96 -13.85 10.94 -11.52
C GLU A 96 -15.30 10.85 -12.04
#